data_AF-A0A9D4FBR3-F1
#
_entry.id   AF-A0A9D4FBR3-F1
#
_cell.length_a   1.000
_cell.length_b   1.000
_cell.length_c   1.000
_cell.angle_alpha   90.00
_cell.angle_beta   90.00
_cell.angle_gamma   90.00
#
_symmetry.space_group_name_H-M   'P 1'
#
loop_
_entity.id
_entity.type
_entity.pdbx_description
1 polymer ?
#
loop_
_entity_poly.entity_id
_entity_poly.type
_entity_poly.pdbx_seq_one_letter_code
_entity_poly.pdbx_strand_id
1 'polypeptide(L)'
;MTDVTPPMYAECPSLLVFYADKSHDFTTVNWQEPLHSDNAGLAGTVARQVRGPSPGTVVQVGEYTVVYQAWDSENNTSNCEIQLAVKR
;
A
#
# COMPACT_ATOMS: atom_id res chain seq x y z
N MET A 1 -29.69 -9.35 3.64
CA MET A 1 -28.93 -8.26 4.29
C MET A 1 -27.58 -8.27 3.62
N THR A 2 -27.41 -7.35 2.68
CA THR A 2 -26.17 -7.15 1.91
C THR A 2 -25.29 -6.20 2.70
N ASP A 3 -24.01 -6.50 2.79
CA ASP A 3 -23.06 -5.59 3.38
C ASP A 3 -22.84 -4.36 2.47
N VAL A 4 -22.73 -3.18 3.07
CA VAL A 4 -22.56 -1.89 2.38
C VAL A 4 -21.36 -1.12 2.91
N THR A 5 -20.55 -1.77 3.74
CA THR A 5 -19.43 -1.18 4.44
C THR A 5 -18.15 -1.54 3.70
N PRO A 6 -17.36 -0.56 3.26
CA PRO A 6 -16.14 -0.87 2.54
C PRO A 6 -15.06 -1.37 3.51
N PRO A 7 -14.09 -2.18 3.02
CA PRO A 7 -13.00 -2.69 3.84
C PRO A 7 -12.21 -1.56 4.47
N MET A 8 -11.81 -1.67 5.73
CA MET A 8 -10.96 -0.67 6.38
C MET A 8 -9.50 -1.13 6.40
N TYR A 9 -8.59 -0.20 6.11
CA TYR A 9 -7.17 -0.42 6.34
C TYR A 9 -6.82 -0.10 7.79
N ALA A 10 -6.34 -1.10 8.54
CA ALA A 10 -5.93 -0.94 9.94
C ALA A 10 -4.60 -0.17 10.03
N GLU A 11 -3.69 -0.41 9.09
CA GLU A 11 -2.39 0.26 9.02
C GLU A 11 -2.13 0.71 7.59
N CYS A 12 -2.50 1.95 7.27
CA CYS A 12 -2.17 2.61 6.01
C CYS A 12 -1.19 3.77 6.28
N PRO A 13 0.13 3.56 6.15
CA PRO A 13 1.08 4.63 6.36
C PRO A 13 0.94 5.68 5.26
N SER A 14 0.82 6.96 5.62
CA SER A 14 0.69 8.04 4.63
C SER A 14 2.01 8.36 3.91
N LEU A 15 3.15 8.11 4.56
CA LEU A 15 4.48 8.41 4.05
C LEU A 15 5.50 7.34 4.48
N LEU A 16 6.28 6.85 3.52
CA LEU A 16 7.45 6.01 3.69
C LEU A 16 8.67 6.75 3.16
N VAL A 17 9.73 6.81 3.95
CA VAL A 17 10.98 7.47 3.57
C VAL A 17 12.12 6.46 3.60
N PHE A 18 12.80 6.32 2.47
CA PHE A 18 14.00 5.50 2.32
C PHE A 18 15.18 6.36 1.88
N TYR A 19 16.39 5.87 2.14
CA TYR A 19 17.62 6.57 1.77
C TYR A 19 18.44 5.69 0.83
N ALA A 20 18.92 6.30 -0.24
CA ALA A 20 19.88 5.71 -1.17
C ALA A 20 21.28 5.72 -0.59
N ASP A 21 22.07 4.71 -0.97
CA ASP A 21 23.48 4.65 -0.58
C ASP A 21 24.25 5.84 -1.18
N LYS A 22 25.28 6.32 -0.47
CA LYS A 22 26.08 7.48 -0.93
C LYS A 22 26.71 7.30 -2.32
N SER A 23 26.89 6.06 -2.76
CA SER A 23 27.48 5.71 -4.06
C SER A 23 26.45 5.49 -5.17
N HIS A 24 25.15 5.43 -4.86
CA HIS A 24 24.10 5.06 -5.81
C HIS A 24 22.88 5.96 -5.71
N ASP A 25 22.15 6.10 -6.82
CA ASP A 25 20.87 6.82 -6.88
C ASP A 25 19.67 5.91 -6.67
N PHE A 26 19.85 4.79 -5.99
CA PHE A 26 18.79 3.82 -5.74
C PHE A 26 18.97 3.12 -4.41
N THR A 27 17.87 2.57 -3.90
CA THR A 27 17.85 1.73 -2.71
C THR A 27 16.80 0.64 -2.86
N THR A 28 16.96 -0.45 -2.11
CA THR A 28 15.91 -1.46 -2.01
C THR A 28 14.91 -0.99 -0.97
N VAL A 29 13.68 -0.75 -1.41
CA VAL A 29 12.60 -0.28 -0.54
C VAL A 29 11.80 -1.47 -0.05
N ASN A 30 11.67 -1.62 1.27
CA ASN A 30 10.92 -2.72 1.87
C ASN A 30 10.04 -2.20 2.99
N TRP A 31 8.74 -2.43 2.89
CA TRP A 31 7.73 -2.07 3.89
C TRP A 31 6.74 -3.21 4.03
N GLN A 32 6.03 -3.23 5.16
CA GLN A 32 4.93 -4.16 5.36
C GLN A 32 3.70 -3.66 4.60
N GLU A 33 3.09 -4.53 3.80
CA GLU A 33 1.87 -4.21 3.07
C GLU A 33 0.72 -3.91 4.05
N PRO A 34 -0.14 -2.94 3.73
CA PRO A 34 -1.19 -2.49 4.63
C PRO A 34 -2.20 -3.59 4.91
N LEU A 35 -2.43 -3.86 6.19
CA LEU A 35 -3.45 -4.82 6.64
C LEU A 35 -4.84 -4.22 6.48
N HIS A 36 -5.77 -5.03 6.01
CA HIS A 36 -7.17 -4.67 5.81
C HIS A 36 -8.07 -5.60 6.61
N SER A 37 -9.19 -5.07 7.07
CA SER A 37 -10.22 -5.81 7.80
C SER A 37 -11.60 -5.23 7.48
N ASP A 38 -12.61 -6.08 7.47
CA ASP A 38 -13.99 -5.69 7.24
C ASP A 38 -14.92 -6.22 8.34
N ASN A 39 -16.06 -5.54 8.55
CA ASN A 39 -17.06 -5.90 9.58
C ASN A 39 -17.84 -7.19 9.23
N ALA A 40 -17.94 -7.56 7.95
CA ALA A 40 -18.49 -8.84 7.51
C ALA A 40 -17.48 -10.00 7.68
N GLY A 41 -16.23 -9.69 8.07
CA GLY A 41 -15.13 -10.62 8.28
C GLY A 41 -14.16 -10.65 7.10
N LEU A 42 -12.97 -11.22 7.32
CA LEU A 42 -11.91 -11.34 6.29
C LEU A 42 -12.28 -12.29 5.13
N ALA A 43 -13.35 -13.08 5.28
CA ALA A 43 -13.75 -14.09 4.31
C ALA A 43 -14.48 -13.45 3.11
N GLY A 44 -13.72 -12.81 2.23
CA GLY A 44 -14.26 -12.15 1.03
C GLY A 44 -13.52 -10.86 0.66
N THR A 45 -12.76 -10.29 1.60
CA THR A 45 -11.94 -9.11 1.33
C THR A 45 -10.64 -9.48 0.64
N VAL A 46 -10.33 -8.80 -0.46
CA VAL A 46 -9.07 -8.91 -1.18
C VAL A 46 -8.45 -7.53 -1.27
N ALA A 47 -7.16 -7.40 -0.93
CA ALA A 47 -6.38 -6.21 -1.21
C ALA A 47 -5.29 -6.51 -2.22
N ARG A 48 -5.04 -5.55 -3.11
CA ARG A 48 -3.98 -5.62 -4.11
C ARG A 48 -3.32 -4.27 -4.31
N GLN A 49 -2.01 -4.27 -4.49
CA GLN A 49 -1.29 -3.11 -4.99
C GLN A 49 -1.67 -2.86 -6.47
N VAL A 50 -2.20 -1.67 -6.75
CA VAL A 50 -2.63 -1.28 -8.11
C VAL A 50 -1.67 -0.26 -8.74
N ARG A 51 -0.82 0.40 -7.94
CA ARG A 51 0.13 1.41 -8.45
C ARG A 51 1.38 1.51 -7.58
N GLY A 52 2.45 2.03 -8.18
CA GLY A 52 3.71 2.33 -7.52
C GLY A 52 4.69 1.16 -7.47
N PRO A 53 5.89 1.37 -6.91
CA PRO A 53 6.88 0.32 -6.70
C PRO A 53 6.40 -0.71 -5.67
N SER A 54 6.80 -1.97 -5.82
CA SER A 54 6.46 -3.05 -4.88
C SER A 54 7.52 -3.20 -3.78
N PRO A 55 7.14 -3.68 -2.59
CA PRO A 55 8.10 -3.94 -1.52
C PRO A 55 9.14 -4.98 -1.98
N GLY A 56 10.39 -4.78 -1.57
CA GLY A 56 11.54 -5.59 -1.99
C GLY A 56 12.12 -5.24 -3.36
N THR A 57 11.61 -4.21 -4.04
CA THR A 57 12.15 -3.76 -5.33
C THR A 57 13.19 -2.65 -5.17
N VAL A 58 14.08 -2.53 -6.16
CA VAL A 58 15.04 -1.43 -6.24
C VAL A 58 14.35 -0.22 -6.85
N VAL A 59 14.41 0.91 -6.14
CA VAL A 59 13.76 2.16 -6.53
C VAL A 59 14.78 3.29 -6.51
N GLN A 60 14.72 4.15 -7.52
CA GLN A 60 15.62 5.29 -7.64
C GLN A 60 15.22 6.43 -6.69
N VAL A 61 16.14 7.35 -6.42
CA VAL A 61 15.87 8.58 -5.68
C VAL A 61 14.73 9.35 -6.38
N GLY A 62 13.70 9.69 -5.62
CA GLY A 62 12.49 10.30 -6.15
C GLY A 62 11.27 10.11 -5.23
N GLU A 63 10.16 10.73 -5.62
CA GLU A 63 8.87 10.61 -4.95
C GLU A 63 7.96 9.70 -5.78
N TYR A 64 7.36 8.72 -5.13
CA TYR A 64 6.50 7.70 -5.74
C TYR A 64 5.18 7.63 -4.97
N THR A 65 4.12 7.24 -5.66
CA THR A 65 2.81 7.00 -5.02
C THR A 65 2.48 5.53 -5.16
N VAL A 66 2.45 4.84 -4.03
CA VAL A 66 2.00 3.45 -3.93
C VAL A 66 0.52 3.47 -3.58
N VAL A 67 -0.29 2.72 -4.34
CA VAL A 67 -1.73 2.64 -4.12
C VAL A 67 -2.12 1.19 -3.94
N TYR A 68 -2.77 0.91 -2.82
CA TYR A 68 -3.44 -0.35 -2.53
C TYR A 68 -4.93 -0.15 -2.65
N GLN A 69 -5.60 -1.11 -3.29
CA GLN A 69 -7.05 -1.15 -3.39
C GLN A 69 -7.54 -2.43 -2.73
N ALA A 70 -8.51 -2.30 -1.83
CA ALA A 70 -9.22 -3.40 -1.21
C ALA A 70 -10.66 -3.43 -1.72
N TRP A 71 -11.21 -4.63 -1.87
CA TRP A 71 -12.62 -4.85 -2.20
C TRP A 71 -13.16 -6.07 -1.47
N ASP A 72 -14.44 -6.05 -1.14
CA ASP A 72 -15.16 -7.18 -0.53
C ASP A 72 -15.92 -8.01 -1.58
N SER A 73 -16.68 -9.01 -1.11
CA SER A 73 -17.55 -9.87 -1.93
C SER A 73 -18.76 -9.14 -2.51
N GLU A 74 -19.10 -7.98 -1.98
CA GLU A 74 -20.22 -7.12 -2.33
C GLU A 74 -19.79 -5.96 -3.26
N ASN A 75 -18.52 -5.93 -3.66
CA ASN A 75 -17.86 -4.89 -4.47
C ASN A 75 -17.76 -3.50 -3.79
N ASN A 76 -17.86 -3.41 -2.46
CA ASN A 76 -17.45 -2.18 -1.78
C ASN A 76 -15.93 -2.06 -1.85
N THR A 77 -15.42 -0.86 -2.12
CA THR A 77 -13.99 -0.65 -2.36
C THR A 77 -13.41 0.42 -1.44
N SER A 78 -12.15 0.23 -1.07
CA SER A 78 -11.34 1.18 -0.31
C SER A 78 -9.95 1.32 -0.92
N ASN A 79 -9.37 2.51 -0.80
CA ASN A 79 -8.01 2.79 -1.23
C ASN A 79 -7.12 3.16 -0.05
N CYS A 80 -5.87 2.73 -0.11
CA CYS A 80 -4.80 3.17 0.76
C CYS A 80 -3.69 3.75 -0.12
N GLU A 81 -3.43 5.05 0.04
CA GLU A 81 -2.40 5.77 -0.69
C GLU A 81 -1.22 6.05 0.22
N ILE A 82 -0.04 5.65 -0.24
CA ILE A 82 1.22 5.76 0.47
C ILE A 82 2.17 6.60 -0.39
N GLN A 83 2.65 7.71 0.14
CA GLN A 83 3.74 8.45 -0.47
C GLN A 83 5.05 7.74 -0.15
N LEU A 84 5.85 7.38 -1.15
CA LEU A 84 7.14 6.76 -0.99
C LEU A 84 8.21 7.73 -1.48
N ALA A 85 9.03 8.22 -0.56
CA ALA A 85 10.12 9.14 -0.84
C ALA A 85 11.45 8.40 -0.71
N VAL A 86 12.22 8.31 -1.79
CA VAL A 86 13.61 7.87 -1.76
C VAL A 86 14.49 9.11 -1.83
N LYS A 87 15.25 9.36 -0.77
CA LYS A 87 16.13 10.52 -0.61
C LYS A 87 17.61 10.11 -0.67
N ARG A 88 18.48 11.09 -0.86
CA ARG A 88 19.94 10.95 -0.68
C ARG A 88 20.35 11.36 0.72
#